data_AF-A0A7S1TYH5-F1
#
_entry.id   AF-A0A7S1TYH5-F1
#
_cell.length_a   1.000
_cell.length_b   1.000
_cell.length_c   1.000
_cell.angle_alpha   90.00
_cell.angle_beta   90.00
_cell.angle_gamma   90.00
#
_symmetry.space_group_name_H-M   'P 1'
#
loop_
_entity.id
_entity.type
_entity.pdbx_description
1 polymer ?
#
loop_
_entity_poly.entity_id
_entity_poly.type
_entity_poly.pdbx_seq_one_letter_code
_entity_poly.pdbx_strand_id
1 'polypeptide(L)'
;MAVQRLPALRALALLALLGSAAGYRQQRQRLRMSAAGDVLPLGKGSQVALVTPMKADGALDLDSLRSLLRMHVTAGTDGIVALGTTGEAATMSMEEREAVLRVTVEEC
;
A
#
# COMPACT_ATOMS: atom_id res chain seq x y z
N MET A 1 26.94 15.71 6.85
CA MET A 1 26.25 14.69 6.01
C MET A 1 24.76 14.88 6.22
N ALA A 2 24.12 15.52 5.25
CA ALA A 2 22.77 16.05 5.37
C ALA A 2 21.72 14.93 5.29
N VAL A 3 21.04 14.68 6.41
CA VAL A 3 19.73 14.02 6.42
C VAL A 3 18.75 15.00 5.78
N GLN A 4 18.67 14.99 4.46
CA GLN A 4 17.64 15.74 3.75
C GLN A 4 16.30 15.06 4.03
N ARG A 5 15.44 15.78 4.76
CA ARG A 5 14.02 15.49 4.91
C ARG A 5 13.41 15.49 3.51
N LEU A 6 13.22 14.31 2.92
CA LEU A 6 12.55 14.17 1.63
C LEU A 6 11.05 14.44 1.82
N PRO A 7 10.41 15.28 0.99
CA PRO A 7 8.99 15.55 1.09
C PRO A 7 8.20 14.32 0.68
N ALA A 8 7.43 13.77 1.63
CA ALA A 8 6.30 12.85 1.43
C ALA A 8 6.55 11.73 0.41
N LEU A 9 7.08 10.60 0.89
CA LEU A 9 6.99 9.33 0.16
C LEU A 9 5.51 9.14 -0.20
N ARG A 10 5.21 9.04 -1.50
CA ARG A 10 3.84 8.81 -1.97
C ARG A 10 3.49 7.36 -1.64
N ALA A 11 3.09 7.08 -0.41
CA ALA A 11 2.41 5.85 -0.04
C ALA A 11 1.11 5.79 -0.85
N LEU A 12 1.17 5.19 -2.04
CA LEU A 12 0.00 5.05 -2.90
C LEU A 12 -0.75 3.81 -2.43
N ALA A 13 -1.53 4.02 -1.36
CA ALA A 13 -2.56 3.11 -0.89
C ALA A 13 -3.60 2.93 -2.00
N LEU A 14 -3.38 1.97 -2.91
CA LEU A 14 -4.29 1.71 -4.01
C LEU A 14 -5.61 1.13 -3.44
N LEU A 15 -6.55 2.03 -3.14
CA LEU A 15 -8.00 1.79 -3.07
C LEU A 15 -8.46 0.66 -2.12
N ALA A 16 -8.27 0.81 -0.81
CA ALA A 16 -8.94 -0.05 0.17
C ALA A 16 -9.80 0.69 1.21
N LEU A 17 -9.82 2.02 1.24
CA LEU A 17 -10.65 2.77 2.19
C LEU A 17 -11.47 3.82 1.45
N LEU A 18 -12.77 3.55 1.30
CA LEU A 18 -13.88 4.40 1.77
C LEU A 18 -15.23 3.77 1.33
N GLY A 19 -15.83 2.98 2.23
CA GLY A 19 -17.29 2.85 2.38
C GLY A 19 -18.04 1.82 1.54
N SER A 20 -18.60 0.79 2.20
CA SER A 20 -19.77 -0.03 1.82
C SER A 20 -19.78 -0.74 0.45
N ALA A 21 -20.36 -1.95 0.39
CA ALA A 21 -20.58 -2.69 -0.85
C ALA A 21 -21.39 -1.92 -1.92
N ALA A 22 -22.15 -0.90 -1.52
CA ALA A 22 -22.82 0.04 -2.43
C ALA A 22 -21.85 1.04 -3.09
N GLY A 23 -20.83 1.50 -2.34
CA GLY A 23 -19.79 2.41 -2.83
C GLY A 23 -18.94 1.77 -3.93
N TYR A 24 -18.62 0.48 -3.80
CA TYR A 24 -17.80 -0.25 -4.78
C TYR A 24 -18.38 -0.27 -6.21
N ARG A 25 -19.70 -0.45 -6.37
CA ARG A 25 -20.35 -0.45 -7.70
C ARG A 25 -20.39 0.94 -8.32
N GLN A 26 -20.68 1.97 -7.53
CA GLN A 26 -20.75 3.35 -8.00
C GLN A 26 -19.35 3.92 -8.29
N GLN A 27 -18.33 3.48 -7.55
CA GLN A 27 -16.91 3.80 -7.78
C GLN A 27 -16.39 3.15 -9.07
N ARG A 28 -16.70 1.87 -9.36
CA ARG A 28 -16.33 1.24 -10.64
C ARG A 28 -16.99 1.90 -11.85
N GLN A 29 -18.22 2.39 -11.70
CA GLN A 29 -18.89 3.13 -12.76
C GLN A 29 -18.23 4.50 -12.98
N ARG A 30 -17.81 5.19 -11.93
CA ARG A 30 -17.01 6.44 -12.05
C ARG A 30 -15.62 6.21 -12.63
N LEU A 31 -14.93 5.12 -12.27
CA LEU A 31 -13.62 4.75 -12.82
C LEU A 31 -13.70 4.34 -14.30
N ARG A 32 -14.83 3.80 -14.75
CA ARG A 32 -15.09 3.56 -16.19
C ARG A 32 -15.35 4.83 -17.00
N MET A 33 -15.70 5.94 -16.35
CA MET A 33 -15.90 7.24 -17.01
C MET A 33 -14.67 8.16 -16.96
N SER A 34 -13.65 7.84 -16.15
CA SER A 34 -12.36 8.54 -16.11
C SER A 34 -11.27 7.84 -16.96
N ALA A 35 -11.69 6.98 -17.91
CA ALA A 35 -10.82 6.14 -18.72
C ALA A 35 -9.92 6.86 -19.74
N ALA A 36 -9.68 8.16 -19.58
CA ALA A 36 -8.68 8.90 -20.34
C ALA A 36 -8.16 10.08 -19.49
N GLY A 37 -7.00 9.92 -18.85
CA GLY A 37 -6.17 11.06 -18.46
C GLY A 37 -5.59 11.06 -17.05
N ASP A 38 -6.32 10.61 -16.03
CA ASP A 38 -5.89 10.79 -14.63
C ASP A 38 -5.77 9.45 -13.89
N VAL A 39 -4.97 8.53 -14.45
CA VAL A 39 -4.24 7.59 -13.60
C VAL A 39 -3.31 8.47 -12.79
N LEU A 40 -3.56 8.64 -11.48
CA LEU A 40 -2.59 9.31 -10.60
C LEU A 40 -1.23 8.71 -10.93
N PRO A 41 -0.30 9.48 -11.54
CA PRO A 41 0.90 8.88 -12.08
C PRO A 41 1.68 8.35 -10.89
N LEU A 42 1.66 7.02 -10.75
CA LEU A 42 2.68 6.26 -10.05
C LEU A 42 3.99 6.85 -10.55
N GLY A 43 4.73 7.53 -9.66
CA GLY A 43 5.96 8.24 -10.04
C GLY A 43 6.90 7.31 -10.80
N LYS A 44 7.78 7.84 -11.64
CA LYS A 44 8.79 6.97 -12.28
C LYS A 44 9.77 6.46 -11.22
N GLY A 45 10.21 5.21 -11.33
CA GLY A 45 11.18 4.64 -10.39
C GLY A 45 10.92 3.18 -10.03
N SER A 46 11.62 2.70 -9.00
CA SER A 46 11.47 1.37 -8.42
C SER A 46 10.27 1.33 -7.47
N GLN A 47 9.21 0.63 -7.89
CA GLN A 47 8.00 0.44 -7.11
C GLN A 47 7.85 -1.03 -6.73
N VAL A 48 7.77 -1.30 -5.44
CA VAL A 48 7.77 -2.67 -4.94
C VAL A 48 6.36 -3.08 -4.55
N ALA A 49 5.84 -4.13 -5.21
CA ALA A 49 4.69 -4.89 -4.74
C ALA A 49 5.11 -5.68 -3.51
N LEU A 50 4.80 -5.14 -2.34
CA LEU A 50 5.34 -5.63 -1.08
C LEU A 50 4.58 -6.89 -0.63
N VAL A 51 5.34 -7.90 -0.20
CA VAL A 51 4.78 -9.03 0.54
C VAL A 51 4.27 -8.56 1.90
N THR A 52 3.25 -9.22 2.44
CA THR A 52 2.79 -8.96 3.81
C THR A 52 3.32 -10.08 4.71
N PRO A 53 4.29 -9.81 5.61
CA PRO A 53 4.80 -10.84 6.50
C PRO A 53 3.70 -11.42 7.40
N MET A 54 3.67 -12.74 7.48
CA MET A 54 2.78 -13.53 8.32
C MET A 54 3.60 -14.40 9.25
N LYS A 55 3.06 -14.65 10.43
CA LYS A 55 3.58 -15.65 11.37
C LYS A 55 3.25 -17.05 10.86
N ALA A 56 3.89 -18.06 11.46
CA ALA A 56 3.66 -19.47 11.09
C ALA A 56 2.21 -19.94 11.31
N ASP A 57 1.47 -19.27 12.20
CA ASP A 57 0.04 -19.51 12.47
C ASP A 57 -0.90 -18.74 11.52
N GLY A 58 -0.35 -17.96 10.59
CA GLY A 58 -1.09 -17.15 9.62
C GLY A 58 -1.51 -15.77 10.15
N ALA A 59 -1.22 -15.42 11.41
CA ALA A 59 -1.48 -14.08 11.91
C ALA A 59 -0.49 -13.05 11.31
N LEU A 60 -0.91 -11.79 11.18
CA LEU A 60 -0.04 -10.72 10.71
C LEU A 60 1.24 -10.59 11.56
N ASP A 61 2.39 -10.51 10.90
CA ASP A 61 3.66 -10.12 11.52
C ASP A 61 3.98 -8.65 11.23
N LEU A 62 3.35 -7.78 12.01
CA LEU A 62 3.45 -6.33 11.84
C LEU A 62 4.84 -5.76 12.19
N ASP A 63 5.64 -6.45 13.01
CA ASP A 63 7.00 -6.01 13.37
C ASP A 63 7.97 -6.28 12.22
N SER A 64 7.86 -7.45 11.60
CA SER A 64 8.57 -7.77 10.37
C SER A 64 8.16 -6.84 9.22
N LEU A 65 6.87 -6.51 9.10
CA LEU A 65 6.38 -5.55 8.11
C LEU A 65 7.05 -4.18 8.27
N ARG A 66 7.13 -3.64 9.49
CA ARG A 66 7.84 -2.37 9.77
C ARG A 66 9.30 -2.43 9.36
N SER A 67 9.98 -3.51 9.74
CA SER A 67 11.40 -3.70 9.43
C SER A 67 11.63 -3.74 7.91
N LEU A 68 10.75 -4.42 7.18
CA LEU A 68 10.79 -4.50 5.72
C LEU A 68 10.56 -3.14 5.06
N LEU A 69 9.55 -2.39 5.53
CA LEU A 69 9.26 -1.04 5.03
C LEU A 69 10.44 -0.08 5.26
N ARG A 70 10.99 -0.06 6.48
CA ARG A 70 12.17 0.76 6.83
C ARG A 70 13.38 0.42 5.96
N MET A 71 13.58 -0.86 5.66
CA MET A 71 14.63 -1.29 4.73
C MET A 71 14.43 -0.68 3.34
N HIS A 72 13.21 -0.73 2.79
CA HIS A 72 12.90 -0.15 1.49
C HIS A 72 13.06 1.38 1.45
N VAL A 73 12.60 2.07 2.50
CA VAL A 73 12.78 3.52 2.66
C VAL A 73 14.26 3.88 2.71
N THR A 74 15.04 3.16 3.51
CA THR A 74 16.50 3.36 3.62
C THR A 74 17.22 3.07 2.31
N ALA A 75 16.75 2.08 1.55
CA ALA A 75 17.29 1.73 0.24
C ALA A 75 16.92 2.73 -0.88
N GLY A 76 16.07 3.72 -0.60
CA GLY A 76 15.64 4.71 -1.59
C GLY A 76 14.62 4.18 -2.60
N THR A 77 13.75 3.25 -2.18
CA THR A 77 12.66 2.76 -3.03
C THR A 77 11.68 3.90 -3.33
N ASP A 78 11.34 4.11 -4.61
CA ASP A 78 10.51 5.23 -5.06
C ASP A 78 9.03 5.08 -4.69
N GLY A 79 8.57 3.85 -4.43
CA GLY A 79 7.21 3.60 -3.97
C GLY A 79 6.95 2.20 -3.43
N ILE A 80 5.98 2.11 -2.52
CA ILE A 80 5.48 0.86 -1.96
C ILE A 80 4.06 0.63 -2.44
N VAL A 81 3.80 -0.56 -2.96
CA VAL A 81 2.46 -1.06 -3.30
C VAL A 81 2.10 -2.14 -2.29
N ALA A 82 1.41 -1.73 -1.22
CA ALA A 82 0.86 -2.64 -0.22
C ALA A 82 -0.49 -3.22 -0.69
N LEU A 83 -0.89 -4.35 -0.11
CA LEU A 83 -2.17 -5.01 -0.38
C LEU A 83 -2.40 -5.37 -1.87
N GLY A 84 -1.33 -5.61 -2.61
CA GLY A 84 -1.40 -6.23 -3.92
C GLY A 84 -1.64 -7.74 -3.84
N THR A 85 -1.67 -8.42 -4.99
CA THR A 85 -1.68 -9.90 -5.04
C THR A 85 -0.43 -10.50 -4.39
N THR A 86 0.74 -9.89 -4.58
CA THR A 86 2.00 -10.26 -3.91
C THR A 86 1.92 -10.13 -2.39
N GLY A 87 1.13 -9.17 -1.91
CA GLY A 87 0.87 -8.99 -0.50
C GLY A 87 -0.22 -9.90 0.04
N GLU A 88 -0.79 -10.80 -0.78
CA GLU A 88 -1.86 -11.75 -0.43
C GLU A 88 -3.15 -11.10 0.09
N ALA A 89 -3.47 -9.88 -0.33
CA ALA A 89 -4.62 -9.14 0.21
C ALA A 89 -5.97 -9.88 0.13
N ALA A 90 -6.16 -10.73 -0.88
CA ALA A 90 -7.40 -11.50 -1.07
C ALA A 90 -7.68 -12.51 0.06
N THR A 91 -6.67 -12.95 0.80
CA THR A 91 -6.80 -13.92 1.91
C THR A 91 -7.05 -13.25 3.26
N MET A 92 -6.81 -11.94 3.36
CA MET A 92 -6.96 -11.18 4.61
C MET A 92 -8.39 -10.70 4.85
N SER A 93 -8.75 -10.62 6.12
CA SER A 93 -9.91 -9.88 6.62
C SER A 93 -9.77 -8.37 6.39
N MET A 94 -10.86 -7.62 6.58
CA MET A 94 -10.84 -6.17 6.41
C MET A 94 -9.99 -5.49 7.50
N GLU A 95 -10.06 -6.01 8.71
CA GLU A 95 -9.31 -5.55 9.88
C GLU A 95 -7.81 -5.74 9.69
N GLU A 96 -7.40 -6.87 9.12
CA GLU A 96 -6.00 -7.15 8.78
C GLU A 96 -5.49 -6.21 7.68
N ARG A 97 -6.28 -6.00 6.62
CA ARG A 97 -5.93 -5.04 5.55
C ARG A 97 -5.77 -3.64 6.10
N GLU A 98 -6.67 -3.21 6.98
CA GLU A 98 -6.57 -1.91 7.64
C GLU A 98 -5.30 -1.80 8.50
N ALA A 99 -4.96 -2.85 9.24
CA ALA A 99 -3.74 -2.89 10.03
C ALA A 99 -2.48 -2.76 9.15
N VAL A 100 -2.37 -3.56 8.08
CA VAL A 100 -1.25 -3.49 7.12
C VAL A 100 -1.13 -2.10 6.52
N LEU A 101 -2.25 -1.51 6.11
CA LEU A 101 -2.24 -0.19 5.49
C LEU A 101 -1.81 0.89 6.48
N ARG A 102 -2.33 0.85 7.71
CA ARG A 102 -1.94 1.78 8.78
C ARG A 102 -0.43 1.72 9.03
N VAL A 103 0.13 0.53 9.19
CA VAL A 103 1.58 0.34 9.38
C VAL A 103 2.37 0.86 8.17
N THR A 104 1.88 0.61 6.96
CA THR A 104 2.55 1.08 5.74
C THR A 104 2.62 2.61 5.69
N VAL A 105 1.54 3.30 6.04
CA VAL A 105 1.49 4.78 6.08
C VAL A 105 2.30 5.36 7.23
N GLU A 106 2.40 4.67 8.36
CA GLU A 106 3.21 5.11 9.50
C GLU A 106 4.72 5.09 9.21
N GLU A 107 5.19 4.15 8.39
CA GLU A 107 6.63 3.89 8.18
C GLU A 107 7.20 4.47 6.87
N CYS A 108 6.36 4.92 5.94
CA CYS A 108 6.73 5.48 4.63
C CYS A 108 6.44 6.98 4.55
#